data_AF-A0A537MSZ2-F1
#
_entry.id   AF-A0A537MSZ2-F1
#
_cell.length_a   1.000
_cell.length_b   1.000
_cell.length_c   1.000
_cell.angle_alpha   90.00
_cell.angle_beta   90.00
_cell.angle_gamma   90.00
#
_symmetry.space_group_name_H-M   'P 1'
#
loop_
_entity.id
_entity.type
_entity.pdbx_description
1 polymer ?
#
loop_
_entity_poly.entity_id
_entity_poly.type
_entity_poly.pdbx_seq_one_letter_code
_entity_poly.pdbx_strand_id
1 'polypeptide(L)'
;MTANLVPNNPDATMRPETMRPVMRRAVLGLLVALAVSAAQAATPDAAPDSVTHHQFKVGAASVDFTVTAATLPLTDDKGERRAGMFHVAYTRDGADPDRRPITFVFNGGPGASSAYLHLGALGPRIVAFGADGTMPAPAAKLVDNPDHWLDLTDLVFVDPVGTGYSRPVGDGKRYWGVAEDLESIASFIDRYLTATGRRGSPKYLVGESYGGFRAARLPEVLAENHNVTVAGLFLVSPVLEFSLISGDALALLPDVLRLRHGDGRGAGQGRALRPGSVPHRARRHATRRCRPARTLSRGVASHRRARIGDRAI
;
A
#
# COMPACT_ATOMS: atom_id res chain seq x y z
N MET A 1 35.43 31.70 88.95
CA MET A 1 34.40 30.65 88.77
C MET A 1 34.55 30.11 87.37
N THR A 2 35.41 29.12 87.29
CA THR A 2 35.96 28.37 86.16
C THR A 2 36.22 26.98 86.73
N ALA A 3 36.29 25.95 85.87
CA ALA A 3 36.41 24.50 86.17
C ALA A 3 35.07 23.77 85.99
N ASN A 4 34.97 22.57 85.43
CA ASN A 4 35.93 21.58 84.93
C ASN A 4 35.12 20.61 84.05
N LEU A 5 35.58 20.22 82.86
CA LEU A 5 36.41 19.03 82.58
C LEU A 5 35.77 17.69 83.00
N VAL A 6 35.30 16.93 81.97
CA VAL A 6 35.76 15.56 81.60
C VAL A 6 35.30 14.43 82.57
N PRO A 7 35.34 13.10 82.27
CA PRO A 7 35.32 12.26 81.04
C PRO A 7 34.32 11.05 81.11
N ASN A 8 34.49 10.10 80.17
CA ASN A 8 34.41 8.62 80.32
C ASN A 8 33.01 7.98 80.26
N ASN A 9 32.67 7.16 79.25
CA ASN A 9 33.26 5.86 78.85
C ASN A 9 33.15 4.80 79.96
N PRO A 10 33.19 3.52 79.61
CA PRO A 10 32.20 2.67 78.93
C PRO A 10 31.49 1.78 79.97
N ASP A 11 30.43 1.07 79.59
CA ASP A 11 30.06 -0.10 80.38
C ASP A 11 29.62 -1.29 79.54
N ALA A 12 30.02 -2.43 80.07
CA ALA A 12 30.15 -3.70 79.42
C ALA A 12 28.89 -4.55 79.61
N THR A 13 28.53 -5.25 78.54
CA THR A 13 28.01 -6.64 78.55
C THR A 13 26.80 -6.97 79.43
N MET A 14 25.66 -7.28 78.78
CA MET A 14 24.74 -8.29 79.32
C MET A 14 24.02 -9.10 78.23
N ARG A 15 24.46 -10.37 78.13
CA ARG A 15 23.75 -11.66 78.01
C ARG A 15 22.57 -11.87 77.03
N PRO A 16 22.46 -13.11 76.49
CA PRO A 16 21.62 -13.46 75.36
C PRO A 16 20.21 -13.83 75.81
N GLU A 17 19.21 -13.65 74.94
CA GLU A 17 18.10 -14.57 74.67
C GLU A 17 17.01 -13.85 73.85
N THR A 18 16.35 -14.65 73.00
CA THR A 18 15.10 -14.39 72.28
C THR A 18 15.13 -13.71 70.88
N MET A 19 14.43 -14.40 69.97
CA MET A 19 13.85 -13.96 68.69
C MET A 19 14.72 -13.86 67.41
N ARG A 20 14.71 -14.99 66.69
CA ARG A 20 14.27 -15.22 65.29
C ARG A 20 14.24 -14.05 64.26
N PRO A 21 14.43 -14.37 62.96
CA PRO A 21 15.30 -13.62 62.05
C PRO A 21 14.52 -12.69 61.12
N VAL A 22 14.77 -11.38 61.20
CA VAL A 22 14.32 -10.44 60.16
C VAL A 22 15.41 -9.42 59.89
N MET A 23 16.56 -9.88 59.39
CA MET A 23 17.57 -8.98 58.82
C MET A 23 18.37 -9.72 57.76
N ARG A 24 17.72 -9.95 56.61
CA ARG A 24 18.39 -10.32 55.36
C ARG A 24 17.78 -9.61 54.16
N ARG A 25 17.34 -8.35 54.36
CA ARG A 25 16.73 -7.50 53.32
C ARG A 25 17.12 -6.03 53.52
N ALA A 26 18.42 -5.72 53.48
CA ALA A 26 18.85 -4.32 53.49
C ALA A 26 20.16 -4.02 52.73
N VAL A 27 20.74 -4.99 52.01
CA VAL A 27 21.97 -4.75 51.22
C VAL A 27 21.79 -5.11 49.73
N LEU A 28 20.59 -5.51 49.30
CA LEU A 28 20.26 -5.74 47.88
C LEU A 28 19.35 -4.65 47.29
N GLY A 29 19.22 -3.51 47.97
CA GLY A 29 18.29 -2.43 47.61
C GLY A 29 18.91 -1.25 46.86
N LEU A 30 20.24 -1.15 46.78
CA LEU A 30 20.92 0.03 46.22
C LEU A 30 21.83 -0.25 45.01
N LEU A 31 21.87 -1.49 44.52
CA LEU A 31 22.53 -1.87 43.25
C LEU A 31 21.54 -2.43 42.19
N VAL A 32 20.24 -2.30 42.44
CA VAL A 32 19.17 -2.66 41.47
C VAL A 32 18.45 -1.41 40.92
N ALA A 33 18.73 -0.22 41.48
CA ALA A 33 18.11 1.04 41.05
C ALA A 33 18.96 1.86 40.03
N LEU A 34 20.07 1.32 39.54
CA LEU A 34 20.93 1.95 38.51
C LEU A 34 21.10 1.10 37.23
N ALA A 35 20.30 0.04 37.06
CA ALA A 35 20.34 -0.82 35.87
C ALA A 35 18.95 -1.07 35.25
N VAL A 36 17.95 -0.24 35.56
CA VAL A 36 16.63 -0.24 34.90
C VAL A 36 16.44 1.10 34.17
N SER A 37 17.44 1.48 33.39
CA SER A 37 17.32 2.57 32.40
C SER A 37 18.33 2.33 31.27
N ALA A 38 18.22 1.18 30.62
CA ALA A 38 18.87 0.87 29.34
C ALA A 38 18.20 -0.29 28.60
N ALA A 39 16.93 -0.57 28.90
CA ALA A 39 16.09 -1.45 28.09
C ALA A 39 14.93 -0.62 27.53
N GLN A 40 15.28 0.44 26.80
CA GLN A 40 14.41 0.91 25.74
C GLN A 40 14.27 -0.30 24.81
N ALA A 41 13.08 -0.88 24.76
CA ALA A 41 12.80 -2.04 23.93
C ALA A 41 13.29 -1.78 22.51
N ALA A 42 14.39 -2.44 22.14
CA ALA A 42 14.86 -2.46 20.77
C ALA A 42 13.71 -3.00 19.93
N THR A 43 13.17 -2.14 19.07
CA THR A 43 12.34 -2.57 17.96
C THR A 43 13.19 -3.57 17.16
N PRO A 44 12.64 -4.70 16.66
CA PRO A 44 13.44 -5.62 15.85
C PRO A 44 14.14 -4.83 14.76
N ASP A 45 15.47 -4.89 14.73
CA ASP A 45 16.24 -4.16 13.72
C ASP A 45 15.70 -4.53 12.35
N ALA A 46 15.45 -3.51 11.53
CA ALA A 46 15.04 -3.72 10.15
C ALA A 46 16.06 -4.66 9.49
N ALA A 47 15.58 -5.66 8.75
CA ALA A 47 16.46 -6.49 7.95
C ALA A 47 17.38 -5.60 7.09
N PRO A 48 18.66 -5.98 6.89
CA PRO A 48 19.55 -5.17 6.09
C PRO A 48 18.96 -4.98 4.70
N ASP A 49 19.20 -3.79 4.13
CA ASP A 49 18.77 -3.48 2.78
C ASP A 49 19.37 -4.51 1.80
N SER A 50 18.55 -4.98 0.88
CA SER A 50 18.95 -5.90 -0.18
C SER A 50 18.92 -5.18 -1.52
N VAL A 51 20.09 -5.06 -2.15
CA VAL A 51 20.26 -4.44 -3.46
C VAL A 51 20.73 -5.50 -4.44
N THR A 52 20.05 -5.61 -5.57
CA THR A 52 20.38 -6.56 -6.64
C THR A 52 20.29 -5.89 -8.01
N HIS A 53 21.11 -6.33 -8.96
CA HIS A 53 21.17 -5.77 -10.31
C HIS A 53 20.72 -6.81 -11.33
N HIS A 54 19.92 -6.38 -12.28
CA HIS A 54 19.24 -7.24 -13.25
C HIS A 54 19.13 -6.55 -14.59
N GLN A 55 18.66 -7.30 -15.58
CA GLN A 55 18.43 -6.79 -16.93
C GLN A 55 17.11 -7.34 -17.47
N PHE A 56 16.37 -6.50 -18.19
CA PHE A 56 15.19 -6.90 -18.95
C PHE A 56 15.31 -6.46 -20.41
N LYS A 57 14.53 -7.09 -21.28
CA LYS A 57 14.50 -6.76 -22.70
C LYS A 57 13.32 -5.85 -23.01
N VAL A 58 13.59 -4.76 -23.73
CA VAL A 58 12.58 -3.89 -24.35
C VAL A 58 12.77 -3.95 -25.85
N GLY A 59 11.94 -4.76 -26.52
CA GLY A 59 12.13 -5.07 -27.94
C GLY A 59 13.49 -5.74 -28.16
N ALA A 60 14.37 -5.07 -28.93
CA ALA A 60 15.72 -5.55 -29.20
C ALA A 60 16.79 -5.04 -28.21
N ALA A 61 16.46 -4.05 -27.37
CA ALA A 61 17.39 -3.45 -26.43
C ALA A 61 17.36 -4.18 -25.08
N SER A 62 18.53 -4.28 -24.45
CA SER A 62 18.63 -4.63 -23.03
C SER A 62 18.65 -3.36 -22.19
N VAL A 63 17.94 -3.40 -21.06
CA VAL A 63 17.88 -2.31 -20.10
C VAL A 63 18.28 -2.86 -18.73
N ASP A 64 19.32 -2.26 -18.15
CA ASP A 64 19.79 -2.58 -16.81
C ASP A 64 18.92 -1.87 -15.76
N PHE A 65 18.70 -2.54 -14.64
CA PHE A 65 17.95 -1.98 -13.53
C PHE A 65 18.43 -2.52 -12.18
N THR A 66 18.25 -1.69 -11.17
CA THR A 66 18.55 -1.99 -9.78
C THR A 66 17.25 -2.23 -9.00
N VAL A 67 17.23 -3.29 -8.20
CA VAL A 67 16.15 -3.61 -7.27
C VAL A 67 16.63 -3.42 -5.85
N THR A 68 15.92 -2.60 -5.09
CA THR A 68 16.22 -2.31 -3.68
C THR A 68 15.03 -2.71 -2.83
N ALA A 69 15.21 -3.69 -1.94
CA ALA A 69 14.27 -4.02 -0.88
C ALA A 69 14.82 -3.51 0.44
N ALA A 70 14.15 -2.52 1.05
CA ALA A 70 14.71 -1.76 2.15
C ALA A 70 13.63 -1.21 3.09
N THR A 71 14.03 -0.80 4.28
CA THR A 71 13.12 -0.17 5.26
C THR A 71 13.51 1.27 5.51
N LEU A 72 12.68 2.21 5.04
CA LEU A 72 12.89 3.63 5.27
C LEU A 72 12.42 4.02 6.68
N PRO A 73 13.29 4.56 7.56
CA PRO A 73 12.89 5.01 8.90
C PRO A 73 11.98 6.23 8.79
N LEU A 74 10.79 6.26 9.37
CA LEU A 74 10.07 7.51 9.62
C LEU A 74 10.51 8.11 10.94
N THR A 75 10.76 9.41 10.97
CA THR A 75 11.22 10.15 12.15
C THR A 75 10.28 11.29 12.48
N ASP A 76 10.26 11.73 13.73
CA ASP A 76 9.60 12.97 14.12
C ASP A 76 10.51 14.20 13.95
N ASP A 77 10.01 15.36 14.36
CA ASP A 77 10.71 16.65 14.32
C ASP A 77 12.00 16.67 15.16
N LYS A 78 12.15 15.74 16.11
CA LYS A 78 13.35 15.58 16.94
C LYS A 78 14.34 14.59 16.34
N GLY A 79 14.02 13.98 15.21
CA GLY A 79 14.81 12.94 14.55
C GLY A 79 14.65 11.55 15.16
N GLU A 80 13.72 11.36 16.11
CA GLU A 80 13.50 10.06 16.73
C GLU A 80 12.70 9.15 15.79
N ARG A 81 13.14 7.91 15.61
CA ARG A 81 12.44 6.92 14.79
C ARG A 81 11.06 6.62 15.38
N ARG A 82 10.01 6.76 14.56
CA ARG A 82 8.62 6.49 14.91
C ARG A 82 8.05 5.26 14.20
N ALA A 83 8.57 4.91 13.02
CA ALA A 83 8.23 3.70 12.29
C ALA A 83 9.34 3.31 11.30
N GLY A 84 9.25 2.11 10.73
CA GLY A 84 9.95 1.72 9.52
C GLY A 84 8.94 1.34 8.45
N MET A 85 9.03 1.96 7.28
CA MET A 85 8.23 1.58 6.11
C MET A 85 9.08 0.80 5.11
N PHE A 86 8.70 -0.46 4.92
CA PHE A 86 9.29 -1.34 3.95
C PHE A 86 8.81 -0.98 2.54
N HIS A 87 9.74 -1.10 1.60
CA HIS A 87 9.44 -0.93 0.19
C HIS A 87 10.33 -1.81 -0.67
N VAL A 88 9.85 -2.09 -1.88
CA VAL A 88 10.65 -2.67 -2.96
C VAL A 88 10.64 -1.68 -4.12
N ALA A 89 11.82 -1.16 -4.47
CA ALA A 89 12.00 -0.22 -5.57
C ALA A 89 12.68 -0.89 -6.77
N TYR A 90 12.20 -0.58 -7.97
CA TYR A 90 12.78 -0.96 -9.25
C TYR A 90 13.19 0.32 -9.98
N THR A 91 14.48 0.54 -10.13
CA THR A 91 15.05 1.75 -10.73
C THR A 91 15.78 1.39 -12.00
N ARG A 92 15.41 2.03 -13.12
CA ARG A 92 16.16 1.87 -14.37
C ARG A 92 17.51 2.57 -14.26
N ASP A 93 18.58 1.86 -14.60
CA ASP A 93 19.93 2.41 -14.54
C ASP A 93 20.19 3.34 -15.75
N GLY A 94 20.97 4.41 -15.51
CA GLY A 94 21.36 5.38 -16.54
C GLY A 94 20.24 6.28 -17.08
N ALA A 95 19.05 6.26 -16.48
CA ALA A 95 17.98 7.21 -16.82
C ALA A 95 18.20 8.57 -16.15
N ASP A 96 17.81 9.64 -16.84
CA ASP A 96 17.83 11.01 -16.29
C ASP A 96 16.81 11.12 -15.13
N PRO A 97 17.25 11.34 -13.87
CA PRO A 97 16.37 11.35 -12.72
C PRO A 97 15.32 12.47 -12.76
N ASP A 98 15.57 13.59 -13.44
CA ASP A 98 14.61 14.70 -13.48
C ASP A 98 13.51 14.48 -14.52
N ARG A 99 13.76 13.59 -15.50
CA ARG A 99 12.81 13.32 -16.60
C ARG A 99 12.14 11.97 -16.47
N ARG A 100 12.79 11.00 -15.82
CA ARG A 100 12.28 9.66 -15.63
C ARG A 100 11.14 9.68 -14.61
N PRO A 101 9.92 9.24 -14.99
CA PRO A 101 8.82 9.13 -14.03
C PRO A 101 9.15 8.17 -12.89
N ILE A 102 8.54 8.43 -11.74
CA ILE A 102 8.52 7.53 -10.59
C ILE A 102 7.09 7.28 -10.14
N THR A 103 6.76 6.03 -9.87
CA THR A 103 5.40 5.60 -9.54
C THR A 103 5.38 4.87 -8.20
N PHE A 104 4.63 5.42 -7.24
CA PHE A 104 4.40 4.79 -5.94
C PHE A 104 3.13 3.94 -5.97
N VAL A 105 3.21 2.71 -5.49
CA VAL A 105 2.16 1.70 -5.63
C VAL A 105 1.68 1.24 -4.25
N PHE A 106 0.35 1.33 -4.05
CA PHE A 106 -0.32 0.98 -2.80
C PHE A 106 -1.46 -0.01 -3.04
N ASN A 107 -1.46 -1.10 -2.27
CA ASN A 107 -2.59 -2.02 -2.20
C ASN A 107 -3.67 -1.57 -1.20
N GLY A 108 -4.84 -2.21 -1.29
CA GLY A 108 -6.02 -1.89 -0.50
C GLY A 108 -6.23 -2.69 0.78
N GLY A 109 -7.50 -2.84 1.19
CA GLY A 109 -7.98 -3.52 2.40
C GLY A 109 -7.09 -3.26 3.61
N PRO A 110 -7.23 -2.10 4.30
CA PRO A 110 -6.18 -1.15 4.66
C PRO A 110 -4.88 -1.71 5.27
N GLY A 111 -4.90 -2.96 5.74
CA GLY A 111 -3.77 -3.75 6.22
C GLY A 111 -3.03 -4.64 5.18
N ALA A 112 -3.37 -4.61 3.88
CA ALA A 112 -2.68 -5.46 2.90
C ALA A 112 -1.30 -4.90 2.50
N SER A 113 -0.34 -5.81 2.25
CA SER A 113 0.97 -5.46 1.66
C SER A 113 0.82 -5.10 0.18
N SER A 114 1.74 -4.27 -0.32
CA SER A 114 1.95 -3.97 -1.74
C SER A 114 2.32 -5.19 -2.59
N ALA A 115 2.62 -6.34 -1.96
CA ALA A 115 2.97 -7.61 -2.60
C ALA A 115 1.96 -8.07 -3.67
N TYR A 116 0.67 -7.74 -3.53
CA TYR A 116 -0.37 -8.14 -4.48
C TYR A 116 -0.22 -7.45 -5.84
N LEU A 117 -0.05 -6.12 -5.88
CA LEU A 117 0.24 -5.43 -7.14
C LEU A 117 1.67 -5.69 -7.60
N HIS A 118 2.60 -5.85 -6.65
CA HIS A 118 4.00 -6.14 -6.95
C HIS A 118 4.18 -7.45 -7.70
N LEU A 119 3.73 -8.57 -7.11
CA LEU A 119 3.94 -9.91 -7.66
C LEU A 119 2.72 -10.44 -8.41
N GLY A 120 1.62 -9.68 -8.49
CA GLY A 120 0.41 -10.08 -9.22
C GLY A 120 0.12 -9.25 -10.47
N ALA A 121 0.76 -8.09 -10.67
CA ALA A 121 0.41 -7.21 -11.78
C ALA A 121 1.57 -6.40 -12.37
N LEU A 122 2.21 -5.52 -11.57
CA LEU A 122 3.01 -4.42 -12.10
C LEU A 122 4.52 -4.67 -12.09
N GLY A 123 4.99 -5.56 -11.20
CA GLY A 123 6.41 -5.84 -11.04
C GLY A 123 7.00 -6.61 -12.24
N PRO A 124 8.32 -6.53 -12.47
CA PRO A 124 9.01 -7.27 -13.53
C PRO A 124 8.92 -8.80 -13.40
N ARG A 125 8.62 -9.30 -12.20
CA ARG A 125 8.42 -10.71 -11.90
C ARG A 125 7.08 -10.87 -11.21
N ILE A 126 6.28 -11.82 -11.68
CA ILE A 126 4.96 -12.13 -11.13
C ILE A 126 4.85 -13.60 -10.76
N VAL A 127 3.94 -13.91 -9.85
CA VAL A 127 3.51 -15.28 -9.59
C VAL A 127 2.66 -15.72 -10.79
N ALA A 128 2.98 -16.88 -11.37
CA ALA A 128 2.20 -17.41 -12.49
C ALA A 128 0.84 -17.95 -11.98
N PHE A 129 -0.26 -17.35 -12.40
CA PHE A 129 -1.63 -17.85 -12.15
C PHE A 129 -2.04 -18.86 -13.21
N GLY A 130 -3.09 -19.65 -12.95
CA GLY A 130 -3.74 -20.46 -13.97
C GLY A 130 -4.28 -19.58 -15.11
N ALA A 131 -4.41 -20.14 -16.32
CA ALA A 131 -4.88 -19.39 -17.50
C ALA A 131 -6.29 -18.78 -17.34
N ASP A 132 -7.07 -19.28 -16.39
CA ASP A 132 -8.40 -18.83 -15.99
C ASP A 132 -8.38 -17.92 -14.74
N GLY A 133 -7.20 -17.50 -14.29
CA GLY A 133 -7.01 -16.69 -13.08
C GLY A 133 -7.08 -17.50 -11.78
N THR A 134 -7.11 -18.84 -11.85
CA THR A 134 -7.07 -19.68 -10.65
C THR A 134 -5.75 -19.54 -9.90
N MET A 135 -5.84 -19.73 -8.58
CA MET A 135 -4.67 -19.68 -7.71
C MET A 135 -3.66 -20.74 -8.14
N PRO A 136 -2.36 -20.41 -8.14
CA PRO A 136 -1.33 -21.38 -8.44
C PRO A 136 -1.30 -22.47 -7.38
N ALA A 137 -0.82 -23.64 -7.81
CA ALA A 137 -0.48 -24.70 -6.88
C ALA A 137 0.54 -24.21 -5.82
N PRO A 138 0.59 -24.85 -4.64
CA PRO A 138 1.63 -24.58 -3.66
C PRO A 138 3.04 -24.59 -4.27
N ALA A 139 3.94 -23.74 -3.77
CA ALA A 139 5.26 -23.45 -4.37
C ALA A 139 5.20 -22.80 -5.76
N ALA A 140 4.30 -21.83 -5.91
CA ALA A 140 4.18 -21.02 -7.11
C ALA A 140 5.52 -20.39 -7.51
N LYS A 141 5.87 -20.47 -8.80
CA LYS A 141 7.12 -19.93 -9.35
C LYS A 141 6.93 -18.49 -9.79
N LEU A 142 7.97 -17.68 -9.58
CA LEU A 142 8.06 -16.36 -10.19
C LEU A 142 8.48 -16.49 -11.65
N VAL A 143 7.71 -15.88 -12.54
CA VAL A 143 7.98 -15.79 -13.98
C VAL A 143 8.20 -14.34 -14.37
N ASP A 144 8.83 -14.11 -15.53
CA ASP A 144 8.98 -12.78 -16.09
C ASP A 144 7.62 -12.23 -16.49
N ASN A 145 7.38 -10.95 -16.16
CA ASN A 145 6.17 -10.24 -16.52
C ASN A 145 6.42 -9.43 -17.80
N PRO A 146 5.89 -9.83 -18.97
CA PRO A 146 6.07 -9.08 -20.21
C PRO A 146 5.34 -7.72 -20.19
N ASP A 147 4.36 -7.55 -19.30
CA ASP A 147 3.51 -6.36 -19.20
C ASP A 147 3.89 -5.48 -17.99
N HIS A 148 5.11 -5.65 -17.45
CA HIS A 148 5.60 -4.83 -16.36
C HIS A 148 5.69 -3.35 -16.76
N TRP A 149 5.69 -2.44 -15.80
CA TRP A 149 5.74 -0.99 -16.10
C TRP A 149 7.15 -0.37 -16.01
N LEU A 150 8.18 -1.19 -15.75
CA LEU A 150 9.55 -0.70 -15.56
C LEU A 150 10.16 -0.10 -16.84
N ASP A 151 9.61 -0.34 -18.01
CA ASP A 151 10.00 0.39 -19.23
C ASP A 151 9.50 1.85 -19.21
N LEU A 152 8.32 2.09 -18.63
CA LEU A 152 7.65 3.40 -18.57
C LEU A 152 8.12 4.27 -17.41
N THR A 153 8.29 3.69 -16.22
CA THR A 153 8.49 4.41 -14.95
C THR A 153 9.32 3.58 -13.98
N ASP A 154 9.99 4.24 -13.05
CA ASP A 154 10.55 3.54 -11.90
C ASP A 154 9.43 3.21 -10.91
N LEU A 155 9.45 2.03 -10.30
CA LEU A 155 8.34 1.52 -9.48
C LEU A 155 8.77 1.43 -8.03
N VAL A 156 7.95 1.94 -7.12
CA VAL A 156 8.16 1.83 -5.67
C VAL A 156 6.91 1.22 -5.03
N PHE A 157 7.01 -0.04 -4.65
CA PHE A 157 5.96 -0.77 -3.93
C PHE A 157 6.11 -0.50 -2.44
N VAL A 158 5.11 0.13 -1.82
CA VAL A 158 5.20 0.63 -0.45
C VAL A 158 4.20 -0.12 0.43
N ASP A 159 4.70 -0.65 1.54
CA ASP A 159 3.87 -1.23 2.60
C ASP A 159 3.55 -0.13 3.64
N PRO A 160 2.28 0.31 3.80
CA PRO A 160 1.90 1.22 4.89
C PRO A 160 2.23 0.65 6.28
N VAL A 161 2.30 1.51 7.29
CA VAL A 161 2.70 1.10 8.65
C VAL A 161 1.74 0.05 9.23
N GLY A 162 2.29 -1.10 9.62
CA GLY A 162 1.51 -2.24 10.13
C GLY A 162 1.12 -3.26 9.06
N THR A 163 1.49 -3.03 7.79
CA THR A 163 1.29 -3.98 6.68
C THR A 163 2.62 -4.62 6.29
N GLY A 164 2.57 -5.83 5.68
CA GLY A 164 3.75 -6.52 5.15
C GLY A 164 4.93 -6.55 6.12
N TYR A 165 6.05 -5.93 5.73
CA TYR A 165 7.26 -5.80 6.58
C TYR A 165 7.37 -4.47 7.35
N SER A 166 6.46 -3.52 7.16
CA SER A 166 6.47 -2.22 7.84
C SER A 166 6.05 -2.32 9.29
N ARG A 167 6.80 -1.72 10.21
CA ARG A 167 6.57 -1.82 11.66
C ARG A 167 6.59 -0.44 12.34
N PRO A 168 5.63 -0.13 13.23
CA PRO A 168 5.71 1.04 14.08
C PRO A 168 6.75 0.83 15.21
N VAL A 169 7.28 1.92 15.75
CA VAL A 169 7.96 1.91 17.05
C VAL A 169 6.89 2.04 18.14
N GLY A 170 6.75 1.02 18.99
CA GLY A 170 5.71 1.00 20.03
C GLY A 170 4.32 0.65 19.48
N ASP A 171 3.28 1.29 20.02
CA ASP A 171 1.89 1.05 19.60
C ASP A 171 1.61 1.65 18.21
N GLY A 172 1.07 0.83 17.31
CA GLY A 172 0.73 1.17 15.94
C GLY A 172 -0.57 1.95 15.76
N LYS A 173 -1.43 2.04 16.78
CA LYS A 173 -2.76 2.68 16.67
C LYS A 173 -2.73 4.10 16.12
N ARG A 174 -1.66 4.83 16.39
CA ARG A 174 -1.44 6.20 15.89
C ARG A 174 -1.28 6.30 14.37
N TYR A 175 -1.19 5.19 13.64
CA TYR A 175 -1.03 5.18 12.18
C TYR A 175 -2.26 4.64 11.44
N TRP A 176 -3.28 4.17 12.15
CA TRP A 176 -4.44 3.50 11.52
C TRP A 176 -5.66 4.41 11.38
N GLY A 177 -5.56 5.67 11.83
CA GLY A 177 -6.49 6.71 11.45
C GLY A 177 -6.22 7.19 10.03
N VAL A 178 -7.25 7.71 9.36
CA VAL A 178 -7.16 8.09 7.94
C VAL A 178 -6.13 9.18 7.70
N ALA A 179 -6.13 10.22 8.54
CA ALA A 179 -5.20 11.33 8.40
C ALA A 179 -3.76 10.90 8.68
N GLU A 180 -3.57 10.08 9.72
CA GLU A 180 -2.26 9.61 10.16
C GLU A 180 -1.65 8.60 9.18
N ASP A 181 -2.47 7.73 8.57
CA ASP A 181 -2.05 6.83 7.49
C ASP A 181 -1.55 7.64 6.28
N LEU A 182 -2.34 8.61 5.81
CA LEU A 182 -1.97 9.48 4.70
C LEU A 182 -0.71 10.30 4.98
N GLU A 183 -0.60 10.90 6.17
CA GLU A 183 0.57 11.68 6.56
C GLU A 183 1.83 10.80 6.64
N SER A 184 1.70 9.59 7.17
CA SER A 184 2.83 8.66 7.22
C SER A 184 3.34 8.33 5.82
N ILE A 185 2.44 8.02 4.88
CA ILE A 185 2.77 7.70 3.50
C ILE A 185 3.36 8.93 2.78
N ALA A 186 2.81 10.12 3.02
CA ALA A 186 3.33 11.36 2.46
C ALA A 186 4.77 11.63 2.93
N SER A 187 5.03 11.48 4.23
CA SER A 187 6.38 11.57 4.81
C SER A 187 7.34 10.53 4.21
N PHE A 188 6.87 9.30 3.95
CA PHE A 188 7.69 8.31 3.25
C PHE A 188 8.06 8.77 1.83
N ILE A 189 7.08 9.24 1.05
CA ILE A 189 7.31 9.68 -0.33
C ILE A 189 8.32 10.83 -0.35
N ASP A 190 8.11 11.86 0.49
CA ASP A 190 9.00 13.02 0.56
C ASP A 190 10.45 12.62 0.88
N ARG A 191 10.62 11.77 1.89
CA ARG A 191 11.94 11.30 2.33
C ARG A 191 12.58 10.36 1.31
N TYR A 192 11.80 9.50 0.67
CA TYR A 192 12.29 8.64 -0.41
C TYR A 192 12.79 9.47 -1.60
N LEU A 193 11.99 10.45 -2.05
CA LEU A 193 12.36 11.34 -3.15
C LEU A 193 13.61 12.17 -2.81
N THR A 194 13.74 12.60 -1.56
CA THR A 194 14.90 13.35 -1.08
C THR A 194 16.15 12.48 -1.04
N ALA A 195 16.05 11.27 -0.47
CA ALA A 195 17.18 10.33 -0.36
C ALA A 195 17.68 9.84 -1.73
N THR A 196 16.78 9.74 -2.72
CA THR A 196 17.11 9.26 -4.06
C THR A 196 17.39 10.38 -5.07
N GLY A 197 17.27 11.65 -4.67
CA GLY A 197 17.44 12.79 -5.57
C GLY A 197 16.37 12.88 -6.66
N ARG A 198 15.17 12.32 -6.44
CA ARG A 198 14.08 12.22 -7.42
C ARG A 198 13.00 13.28 -7.25
N ARG A 199 13.29 14.36 -6.51
CA ARG A 199 12.34 15.48 -6.33
C ARG A 199 11.97 16.16 -7.65
N GLY A 200 12.81 16.11 -8.70
CA GLY A 200 12.50 16.66 -10.03
C GLY A 200 11.57 15.77 -10.87
N SER A 201 11.52 14.47 -10.61
CA SER A 201 10.80 13.50 -11.45
C SER A 201 9.29 13.76 -11.54
N PRO A 202 8.62 13.45 -12.65
CA PRO A 202 7.17 13.31 -12.67
C PRO A 202 6.73 12.18 -11.72
N LYS A 203 5.90 12.47 -10.71
CA LYS A 203 5.44 11.46 -9.73
C LYS A 203 4.04 10.98 -10.04
N TYR A 204 3.83 9.68 -10.04
CA TYR A 204 2.52 9.05 -10.20
C TYR A 204 2.18 8.19 -8.99
N LEU A 205 0.88 8.06 -8.69
CA LEU A 205 0.41 7.16 -7.63
C LEU A 205 -0.49 6.08 -8.24
N VAL A 206 -0.33 4.85 -7.78
CA VAL A 206 -1.21 3.72 -8.11
C VAL A 206 -1.85 3.20 -6.85
N GLY A 207 -3.18 3.03 -6.89
CA GLY A 207 -3.95 2.55 -5.75
C GLY A 207 -4.95 1.47 -6.14
N GLU A 208 -4.89 0.32 -5.48
CA GLU A 208 -5.89 -0.75 -5.61
C GLU A 208 -6.86 -0.78 -4.42
N SER A 209 -8.17 -0.92 -4.66
CA SER A 209 -9.18 -0.97 -3.59
C SER A 209 -9.05 0.23 -2.62
N TYR A 210 -8.84 0.02 -1.31
CA TYR A 210 -8.56 1.11 -0.35
C TYR A 210 -7.28 1.91 -0.68
N GLY A 211 -6.30 1.30 -1.35
CA GLY A 211 -5.14 2.00 -1.89
C GLY A 211 -5.55 3.06 -2.92
N GLY A 212 -6.68 2.86 -3.61
CA GLY A 212 -7.29 3.87 -4.47
C GLY A 212 -7.77 5.10 -3.69
N PHE A 213 -8.35 4.90 -2.51
CA PHE A 213 -8.69 6.00 -1.60
C PHE A 213 -7.43 6.77 -1.18
N ARG A 214 -6.36 6.05 -0.80
CA ARG A 214 -5.06 6.64 -0.46
C ARG A 214 -4.51 7.47 -1.63
N ALA A 215 -4.43 6.87 -2.82
CA ALA A 215 -3.91 7.53 -4.03
C ALA A 215 -4.73 8.77 -4.42
N ALA A 216 -6.04 8.79 -4.18
CA ALA A 216 -6.88 9.95 -4.45
C ALA A 216 -6.70 11.09 -3.45
N ARG A 217 -6.38 10.80 -2.18
CA ARG A 217 -6.21 11.80 -1.11
C ARG A 217 -4.78 12.32 -0.95
N LEU A 218 -3.79 11.47 -1.21
CA LEU A 218 -2.37 11.81 -1.06
C LEU A 218 -1.91 13.08 -1.78
N PRO A 219 -2.38 13.43 -2.99
CA PRO A 219 -1.93 14.64 -3.68
C PRO A 219 -2.15 15.92 -2.87
N GLU A 220 -3.25 16.02 -2.12
CA GLU A 220 -3.56 17.16 -1.25
C GLU A 220 -2.55 17.23 -0.10
N VAL A 221 -2.38 16.13 0.63
CA VAL A 221 -1.44 16.03 1.77
C VAL A 221 0.01 16.27 1.34
N LEU A 222 0.42 15.71 0.20
CA LEU A 222 1.76 15.91 -0.36
C LEU A 222 2.01 17.36 -0.75
N ALA A 223 1.02 18.03 -1.34
CA ALA A 223 1.15 19.42 -1.74
C ALA A 223 1.21 20.35 -0.52
N GLU A 224 0.30 20.17 0.44
CA GLU A 224 0.15 21.06 1.60
C GLU A 224 1.28 20.88 2.62
N ASN A 225 1.63 19.64 2.96
CA ASN A 225 2.55 19.37 4.07
C ASN A 225 4.00 19.13 3.63
N HIS A 226 4.20 18.66 2.39
CA HIS A 226 5.52 18.21 1.90
C HIS A 226 6.02 18.99 0.68
N ASN A 227 5.19 19.89 0.13
CA ASN A 227 5.49 20.66 -1.08
C ASN A 227 5.92 19.74 -2.25
N VAL A 228 5.25 18.59 -2.37
CA VAL A 228 5.44 17.59 -3.42
C VAL A 228 4.19 17.56 -4.31
N THR A 229 4.39 17.72 -5.62
CA THR A 229 3.31 17.66 -6.60
C THR A 229 3.23 16.29 -7.28
N VAL A 230 2.00 15.84 -7.55
CA VAL A 230 1.71 14.57 -8.24
C VAL A 230 1.25 14.87 -9.68
N ALA A 231 1.85 14.19 -10.65
CA ALA A 231 1.58 14.35 -12.07
C ALA A 231 0.34 13.56 -12.54
N GLY A 232 -0.01 12.47 -11.87
CA GLY A 232 -1.19 11.68 -12.21
C GLY A 232 -1.44 10.48 -11.30
N LEU A 233 -2.61 9.87 -11.48
CA LEU A 233 -3.11 8.76 -10.67
C LEU A 233 -3.57 7.60 -11.57
N PHE A 234 -3.34 6.37 -11.11
CA PHE A 234 -3.93 5.16 -11.69
C PHE A 234 -4.71 4.41 -10.60
N LEU A 235 -6.01 4.22 -10.80
CA LEU A 235 -6.89 3.65 -9.79
C LEU A 235 -7.41 2.29 -10.25
N VAL A 236 -7.09 1.24 -9.49
CA VAL A 236 -7.43 -0.15 -9.81
C VAL A 236 -8.55 -0.59 -8.89
N SER A 237 -9.78 -0.70 -9.42
CA SER A 237 -10.97 -1.07 -8.64
C SER A 237 -11.07 -0.32 -7.30
N PRO A 238 -11.01 1.02 -7.29
CA PRO A 238 -10.80 1.79 -6.07
C PRO A 238 -12.05 1.85 -5.17
N VAL A 239 -11.82 2.01 -3.88
CA VAL A 239 -12.81 2.59 -2.96
C VAL A 239 -12.70 4.10 -3.07
N LEU A 240 -13.73 4.77 -3.61
CA LEU A 240 -13.77 6.23 -3.69
C LEU A 240 -14.69 6.85 -2.64
N GLU A 241 -15.72 6.10 -2.24
CA GLU A 241 -16.76 6.58 -1.34
C GLU A 241 -17.22 5.40 -0.47
N PHE A 242 -17.06 5.52 0.85
CA PHE A 242 -17.38 4.45 1.79
C PHE A 242 -18.88 4.21 1.92
N SER A 243 -19.70 5.26 1.76
CA SER A 243 -21.16 5.11 1.80
C SER A 243 -21.68 4.18 0.70
N LEU A 244 -21.04 4.13 -0.47
CA LEU A 244 -21.37 3.20 -1.56
C LEU A 244 -21.18 1.72 -1.19
N ILE A 245 -20.35 1.44 -0.20
CA ILE A 245 -19.99 0.08 0.24
C ILE A 245 -20.76 -0.30 1.49
N SER A 246 -20.68 0.54 2.52
CA SER A 246 -21.23 0.24 3.85
C SER A 246 -22.69 0.66 4.02
N GLY A 247 -23.21 1.49 3.10
CA GLY A 247 -24.50 2.15 3.25
C GLY A 247 -24.47 3.22 4.34
N ASP A 248 -25.30 4.24 4.18
CA ASP A 248 -25.78 5.03 5.30
C ASP A 248 -27.31 4.93 5.30
N ALA A 249 -27.97 5.15 6.45
CA ALA A 249 -29.42 4.94 6.59
C ALA A 249 -30.31 5.80 5.65
N LEU A 250 -29.73 6.83 5.03
CA LEU A 250 -30.36 7.77 4.11
C LEU A 250 -29.68 7.80 2.72
N ALA A 251 -28.62 7.01 2.50
CA ALA A 251 -27.89 6.97 1.25
C ALA A 251 -28.66 6.13 0.23
N LEU A 252 -29.36 6.82 -0.66
CA LEU A 252 -30.07 6.21 -1.78
C LEU A 252 -29.13 5.81 -2.93
N LEU A 253 -27.97 6.47 -3.04
CA LEU A 253 -27.03 6.25 -4.15
C LEU A 253 -26.43 4.82 -4.19
N PRO A 254 -26.00 4.22 -3.06
CA PRO A 254 -25.58 2.81 -3.01
C PRO A 254 -26.70 1.85 -3.47
N ASP A 255 -27.94 2.08 -3.03
CA ASP A 255 -29.09 1.25 -3.38
C ASP A 255 -29.39 1.33 -4.89
N VAL A 256 -29.38 2.54 -5.45
CA VAL A 256 -29.59 2.76 -6.89
C VAL A 256 -28.50 2.10 -7.73
N LEU A 257 -27.24 2.17 -7.31
CA LEU A 257 -26.11 1.56 -8.04
C LEU A 257 -26.08 0.03 -7.94
N ARG A 258 -26.66 -0.56 -6.88
CA ARG A 258 -26.77 -2.03 -6.72
C ARG A 258 -27.89 -2.64 -7.54
N LEU A 259 -28.90 -1.86 -7.91
CA LEU A 259 -29.99 -2.35 -8.74
C LEU A 259 -29.47 -2.64 -10.16
N ARG A 260 -29.48 -3.92 -10.55
CA ARG A 260 -29.46 -4.31 -11.96
C ARG A 260 -30.62 -3.59 -12.64
N HIS A 261 -30.31 -2.67 -13.55
CA HIS A 261 -31.33 -2.09 -14.41
C HIS A 261 -31.98 -3.23 -15.19
N GLY A 262 -33.20 -3.59 -14.81
CA GLY A 262 -34.01 -4.54 -15.52
C GLY A 262 -34.29 -4.00 -16.92
N ASP A 263 -33.86 -4.73 -17.94
CA ASP A 263 -34.20 -4.44 -19.32
C ASP A 263 -35.74 -4.46 -19.42
N GLY A 264 -36.36 -3.29 -19.56
CA GLY A 264 -37.79 -3.05 -19.41
C GLY A 264 -38.64 -3.73 -20.49
N ARG A 265 -38.69 -5.06 -20.49
CA ARG A 265 -39.76 -5.83 -21.13
C ARG A 265 -40.74 -6.22 -20.05
N GLY A 266 -41.77 -5.39 -19.88
CA GLY A 266 -42.88 -5.65 -18.98
C GLY A 266 -43.52 -7.01 -19.28
N ALA A 267 -43.35 -7.95 -18.35
CA ALA A 267 -44.23 -9.10 -18.24
C ALA A 267 -45.47 -8.64 -17.46
N GLY A 268 -46.48 -8.18 -18.19
CA GLY A 268 -47.80 -7.97 -17.62
C GLY A 268 -48.39 -9.31 -17.19
N GLN A 269 -48.48 -9.56 -15.88
CA GLN A 269 -49.41 -10.54 -15.33
C GLN A 269 -50.79 -9.88 -15.23
N GLY A 270 -51.50 -9.86 -16.36
CA GLY A 270 -52.93 -9.58 -16.41
C GLY A 270 -53.71 -10.79 -15.93
N ARG A 271 -54.44 -10.63 -14.82
CA ARG A 271 -55.51 -11.54 -14.36
C ARG A 271 -56.56 -11.65 -15.47
N ALA A 272 -56.90 -12.89 -15.84
CA ALA A 272 -57.86 -13.21 -16.88
C ALA A 272 -59.27 -12.67 -16.57
N LEU A 273 -59.82 -11.87 -17.49
CA LEU A 273 -61.27 -11.63 -17.62
C LEU A 273 -61.69 -12.01 -19.04
N ARG A 274 -62.86 -12.64 -19.10
CA ARG A 274 -63.43 -13.46 -20.20
C ARG A 274 -63.69 -12.69 -21.52
N PRO A 275 -63.80 -13.40 -22.67
CA PRO A 275 -63.83 -12.81 -24.00
C PRO A 275 -65.23 -12.35 -24.41
N GLY A 276 -65.32 -11.15 -25.00
CA GLY A 276 -66.54 -10.65 -25.62
C GLY A 276 -66.37 -9.27 -26.22
N SER A 277 -66.70 -9.16 -27.52
CA SER A 277 -66.92 -7.94 -28.32
C SER A 277 -65.72 -7.03 -28.66
N VAL A 278 -65.31 -7.11 -29.93
CA VAL A 278 -64.55 -6.10 -30.69
C VAL A 278 -65.56 -5.15 -31.36
N PRO A 279 -65.32 -3.83 -31.40
CA PRO A 279 -65.23 -3.18 -32.72
C PRO A 279 -64.11 -2.12 -32.85
N HIS A 280 -63.35 -2.30 -33.94
CA HIS A 280 -62.82 -1.34 -34.93
C HIS A 280 -62.48 0.14 -34.61
N ARG A 281 -61.25 0.50 -35.06
CA ARG A 281 -60.74 1.84 -35.51
C ARG A 281 -60.49 2.87 -34.39
N ALA A 282 -59.46 3.71 -34.41
CA ALA A 282 -58.66 4.24 -35.51
C ALA A 282 -57.21 4.59 -35.09
N ARG A 283 -56.35 4.63 -36.11
CA ARG A 283 -54.95 5.09 -36.14
C ARG A 283 -54.82 6.58 -35.75
N ARG A 284 -53.67 6.94 -35.16
CA ARG A 284 -52.68 7.98 -35.61
C ARG A 284 -51.65 8.21 -34.49
N HIS A 285 -50.41 7.78 -34.72
CA HIS A 285 -49.23 8.60 -35.04
C HIS A 285 -48.62 9.41 -33.88
N ALA A 286 -47.50 8.90 -33.39
CA ALA A 286 -46.20 9.57 -33.18
C ALA A 286 -45.36 8.59 -32.33
N THR A 287 -44.06 8.36 -32.45
CA THR A 287 -42.92 8.74 -33.29
C THR A 287 -41.77 7.80 -32.83
N ARG A 288 -40.68 7.72 -33.60
CA ARG A 288 -39.34 7.19 -33.20
C ARG A 288 -39.16 5.66 -33.14
N ARG A 289 -38.75 5.10 -34.28
CA ARG A 289 -37.82 3.95 -34.31
C ARG A 289 -36.41 4.48 -34.59
N CYS A 290 -35.53 4.41 -33.60
CA CYS A 290 -34.11 4.15 -33.82
C CYS A 290 -33.78 2.90 -32.99
N ARG A 291 -33.62 1.77 -33.67
CA ARG A 291 -33.02 0.54 -33.12
C ARG A 291 -31.52 0.53 -33.45
N PRO A 292 -30.71 -0.18 -32.65
CA PRO A 292 -29.26 -0.11 -32.69
C PRO A 292 -28.70 -0.93 -33.86
N ALA A 293 -27.63 -0.43 -34.47
CA ALA A 293 -26.85 -1.18 -35.45
C ALA A 293 -25.88 -2.12 -34.71
N ARG A 294 -26.04 -3.43 -34.95
CA ARG A 294 -25.03 -4.46 -34.66
C ARG A 294 -24.56 -5.04 -36.01
N THR A 295 -23.23 -5.05 -36.17
CA THR A 295 -22.39 -5.98 -36.96
C THR A 295 -22.41 -6.01 -38.49
N LEU A 296 -21.24 -5.71 -39.07
CA LEU A 296 -20.58 -6.32 -40.23
C LEU A 296 -19.05 -6.14 -39.97
N SER A 297 -18.29 -7.14 -39.50
CA SER A 297 -17.67 -8.26 -40.22
C SER A 297 -16.71 -7.88 -41.37
N ARG A 298 -15.43 -8.22 -41.13
CA ARG A 298 -14.37 -8.64 -42.08
C ARG A 298 -13.56 -7.59 -42.85
N GLY A 299 -12.27 -7.54 -42.52
CA GLY A 299 -11.21 -7.90 -43.47
C GLY A 299 -10.18 -6.82 -43.78
N VAL A 300 -8.99 -6.89 -43.17
CA VAL A 300 -7.71 -6.68 -43.87
C VAL A 300 -6.64 -7.51 -43.15
N ALA A 301 -6.12 -8.53 -43.86
CA ALA A 301 -4.92 -9.25 -43.49
C ALA A 301 -3.76 -8.80 -44.40
N SER A 302 -2.56 -8.86 -43.82
CA SER A 302 -1.25 -9.02 -44.48
C SER A 302 -0.60 -7.82 -45.18
N HIS A 303 0.48 -7.32 -44.56
CA HIS A 303 1.69 -6.92 -45.27
C HIS A 303 2.92 -7.43 -44.50
N ARG A 304 3.35 -8.66 -44.84
CA ARG A 304 4.71 -9.16 -44.59
C ARG A 304 5.60 -8.69 -45.73
N ARG A 305 6.68 -7.97 -45.42
CA ARG A 305 7.78 -7.70 -46.36
C ARG A 305 8.61 -8.99 -46.50
N ALA A 306 8.65 -9.53 -47.72
CA ALA A 306 9.56 -10.61 -48.10
C ALA A 306 10.94 -10.02 -48.43
N ARG A 307 11.98 -10.70 -47.93
CA ARG A 307 13.39 -10.47 -48.29
C ARG A 307 13.64 -11.07 -49.68
N ILE A 308 14.37 -10.31 -50.50
CA ILE A 308 15.01 -10.78 -51.73
C ILE A 308 16.23 -11.61 -51.32
N GLY A 309 16.30 -12.83 -51.85
CA GLY A 309 17.48 -13.69 -51.80
C GLY A 309 17.66 -14.29 -53.19
N ASP A 310 18.70 -13.84 -53.89
CA ASP A 310 19.16 -14.41 -55.14
C ASP A 310 19.69 -15.84 -54.92
N ARG A 311 19.28 -16.75 -55.81
CA ARG A 311 19.88 -18.08 -55.95
C ARG A 311 20.92 -18.06 -57.06
N ALA A 312 22.08 -18.62 -56.75
CA ALA A 312 22.97 -19.20 -57.74
C ALA A 312 22.46 -20.60 -58.14
N ILE A 313 22.59 -20.89 -59.44
CA ILE A 313 22.45 -22.18 -60.15
C ILE A 313 21.01 -22.68 -60.36
#